data_AF-F7NPW1-F1
#
_entry.id   AF-F7NPW1-F1
#
_cell.length_a   1.000
_cell.length_b   1.000
_cell.length_c   1.000
_cell.angle_alpha   90.00
_cell.angle_beta   90.00
_cell.angle_gamma   90.00
#
_symmetry.space_group_name_H-M   'P 1'
#
loop_
_entity.id
_entity.type
_entity.pdbx_description
1 polymer ?
#
loop_
_entity_poly.entity_id
_entity_poly.type
_entity_poly.pdbx_seq_one_letter_code
_entity_poly.pdbx_strand_id
1 'polypeptide(L)' 'MKKIAFYGKGGIGKSTTAANVSAALAEKGYPVCQIGCDPKNDSTRLLLGRTCMQMVLDMVRKHALPA' A
#
# COMPACT_ATOMS: atom_id res chain seq x y z
N MET A 1 14.79 -11.20 -4.33
CA MET A 1 13.63 -10.31 -4.07
C MET A 1 14.11 -8.87 -4.09
N LYS A 2 13.50 -8.00 -4.92
CA LYS A 2 13.81 -6.56 -4.93
C LYS A 2 12.90 -5.83 -3.93
N LYS A 3 13.45 -4.85 -3.20
CA LYS A 3 12.72 -4.04 -2.22
C LYS A 3 12.82 -2.58 -2.67
N ILE A 4 11.68 -1.95 -2.93
CA ILE A 4 11.59 -0.60 -3.47
C ILE A 4 10.72 0.22 -2.50
N ALA A 5 11.16 1.44 -2.19
CA ALA A 5 10.43 2.35 -1.33
C ALA A 5 10.27 3.71 -2.02
N PHE A 6 9.07 4.28 -1.93
CA PHE A 6 8.73 5.57 -2.55
C PHE A 6 8.64 6.64 -1.46
N TYR A 7 9.58 7.59 -1.46
CA TYR A 7 9.66 8.69 -0.50
C TYR A 7 9.30 10.04 -1.12
N GLY A 8 9.00 11.03 -0.27
CA GLY A 8 8.76 12.43 -0.67
C GLY A 8 7.62 13.09 0.11
N LYS A 9 7.41 14.39 -0.14
CA LYS A 9 6.41 15.21 0.55
C LYS A 9 4.97 14.70 0.34
N GLY A 10 4.05 15.05 1.24
CA GLY A 10 2.62 14.83 1.04
C GLY A 10 2.11 15.54 -0.22
N GLY A 11 1.18 14.92 -0.94
CA GLY A 11 0.52 15.53 -2.12
C GLY A 11 1.27 15.46 -3.45
N ILE A 12 2.53 14.99 -3.50
CA ILE A 12 3.32 14.95 -4.76
C ILE A 12 2.99 13.78 -5.70
N GLY A 13 2.00 12.94 -5.38
CA GLY A 13 1.61 11.80 -6.21
C GLY A 13 2.30 10.46 -5.91
N LYS A 14 3.00 10.30 -4.78
CA LYS A 14 3.71 9.05 -4.42
C LYS A 14 2.86 7.79 -4.56
N SER A 15 1.66 7.78 -3.96
CA SER A 15 0.74 6.65 -4.00
C SER A 15 0.30 6.32 -5.43
N THR A 16 0.08 7.35 -6.24
CA THR A 16 -0.27 7.21 -7.67
C THR A 16 0.87 6.55 -8.44
N THR A 17 2.09 7.03 -8.26
CA THR A 17 3.27 6.45 -8.91
C THR A 17 3.52 5.01 -8.44
N ALA A 18 3.47 4.75 -7.12
CA ALA A 18 3.70 3.43 -6.56
C ALA A 18 2.68 2.39 -7.07
N ALA A 19 1.40 2.76 -7.16
CA ALA A 19 0.36 1.89 -7.71
C ALA A 19 0.61 1.55 -9.18
N ASN A 20 0.91 2.55 -10.02
CA ASN A 20 1.16 2.32 -11.44
C ASN A 20 2.45 1.52 -11.68
N VAL A 21 3.52 1.75 -10.91
CA VAL A 21 4.74 0.93 -10.99
C VAL A 21 4.45 -0.51 -10.58
N SER A 22 3.66 -0.72 -9.52
CA SER A 22 3.27 -2.08 -9.09
C SER A 22 2.44 -2.80 -10.15
N ALA A 23 1.48 -2.12 -10.77
CA ALA A 23 0.68 -2.65 -11.88
C ALA A 23 1.56 -3.01 -13.08
N ALA A 24 2.42 -2.11 -13.54
CA ALA A 24 3.32 -2.35 -14.67
C ALA A 24 4.30 -3.51 -14.42
N LEU A 25 4.77 -3.69 -13.19
CA LEU A 25 5.61 -4.84 -12.83
C LEU A 25 4.81 -6.15 -12.82
N ALA A 26 3.57 -6.12 -12.32
CA ALA A 26 2.68 -7.27 -12.35
C ALA A 26 2.34 -7.69 -13.79
N GLU A 27 2.04 -6.73 -14.68
CA GLU A 27 1.81 -6.96 -16.12
C GLU A 27 3.01 -7.57 -16.84
N LYS A 28 4.23 -7.29 -16.36
CA LYS A 28 5.47 -7.93 -16.85
C LYS A 28 5.71 -9.34 -16.27
N GLY A 29 4.76 -9.89 -15.52
CA GLY A 29 4.83 -11.24 -14.95
C GLY A 29 5.60 -11.35 -13.63
N TYR A 30 5.96 -10.23 -12.99
CA TYR A 30 6.62 -10.28 -11.69
C TYR A 30 5.60 -10.44 -10.56
N PRO A 31 5.89 -11.26 -9.53
CA PRO A 31 5.12 -11.25 -8.29
C PRO A 31 5.40 -9.95 -7.53
N VAL A 32 4.36 -9.14 -7.29
CA VAL A 32 4.47 -7.83 -6.63
C VAL A 32 3.63 -7.80 -5.36
N CYS A 33 4.18 -7.25 -4.29
CA CYS A 33 3.47 -6.91 -3.06
C CYS A 33 3.67 -5.43 -2.78
N GLN A 34 2.58 -4.64 -2.78
CA GLN A 34 2.61 -3.24 -2.40
C GLN A 34 2.15 -3.09 -0.94
N ILE A 35 2.99 -2.48 -0.12
CA ILE A 35 2.72 -2.22 1.30
C ILE A 35 2.59 -0.71 1.50
N GLY A 36 1.48 -0.29 2.11
CA GLY A 36 1.27 1.10 2.50
C GLY A 36 1.94 1.41 3.83
N CYS A 37 2.78 2.45 3.87
CA CYS A 37 3.45 2.94 5.08
C CYS A 37 3.03 4.37 5.47
N ASP A 38 2.06 4.94 4.77
CA ASP A 38 1.53 6.29 5.03
C ASP A 38 0.22 6.19 5.83
N PRO A 39 0.02 7.00 6.88
CA PRO A 39 -1.16 6.92 7.74
C PRO A 39 -2.48 7.23 7.00
N LYS A 40 -2.44 7.80 5.79
CA LYS A 40 -3.63 8.16 5.00
C LYS A 40 -4.44 6.96 4.48
N ASN A 41 -3.89 5.73 4.52
CA ASN A 41 -4.58 4.49 4.11
C ASN A 41 -5.00 4.36 2.64
N ASP A 42 -4.56 5.23 1.74
CA ASP A 42 -5.06 5.28 0.36
C ASP A 42 -4.04 4.78 -0.68
N SER A 43 -2.87 4.32 -0.24
CA SER A 43 -1.77 3.93 -1.14
C SER A 43 -2.12 2.79 -2.10
N THR A 44 -2.97 1.85 -1.68
CA THR A 44 -3.41 0.70 -2.49
C THR A 44 -4.76 0.93 -3.17
N ARG A 45 -5.40 2.09 -2.97
CA ARG A 45 -6.77 2.38 -3.43
C ARG A 45 -6.94 2.19 -4.94
N LEU A 46 -5.95 2.62 -5.71
CA LEU A 46 -5.98 2.54 -7.17
C LEU A 46 -5.90 1.10 -7.68
N LEU A 47 -5.21 0.22 -6.95
CA LEU A 47 -5.10 -1.21 -7.30
C LEU A 47 -6.34 -1.99 -6.88
N LEU A 48 -6.93 -1.67 -5.73
CA LEU A 48 -8.08 -2.39 -5.17
C LEU A 48 -9.43 -1.87 -5.69
N GLY A 49 -9.45 -0.70 -6.33
CA GLY A 49 -10.68 0.02 -6.71
C GLY A 49 -11.46 0.58 -5.50
N ARG A 50 -10.94 0.44 -4.28
CA ARG A 50 -11.56 0.88 -3.03
C ARG A 50 -10.50 1.19 -1.97
N THR A 51 -10.85 1.95 -0.95
CA THR A 51 -9.96 2.15 0.20
C THR A 51 -9.76 0.83 0.93
N CYS A 52 -8.54 0.59 1.43
CA CYS A 52 -8.26 -0.60 2.23
C CYS A 52 -9.14 -0.59 3.48
N MET A 53 -10.01 -1.60 3.62
CA MET A 53 -10.98 -1.67 4.71
C MET A 53 -10.34 -1.96 6.07
N GLN A 54 -9.10 -2.44 6.08
CA GLN A 54 -8.50 -2.99 7.29
C GLN A 54 -6.98 -2.81 7.26
N MET A 55 -6.45 -1.92 8.09
CA MET A 55 -5.01 -1.82 8.28
C MET A 55 -4.51 -2.92 9.21
N VAL A 56 -3.24 -3.31 9.04
CA VAL A 56 -2.56 -4.23 9.96
C VAL A 56 -2.62 -3.71 11.40
N LEU A 57 -2.36 -2.42 11.62
CA LEU A 57 -2.40 -1.83 12.95
C LEU A 57 -3.80 -1.80 13.57
N ASP A 58 -4.87 -1.72 12.76
CA ASP A 58 -6.25 -1.83 13.25
C ASP A 58 -6.55 -3.27 13.71
N MET A 59 -6.06 -4.25 12.95
CA MET A 59 -6.23 -5.68 13.28
C MET A 59 -5.49 -6.06 14.55
N VAL A 60 -4.24 -5.63 14.68
CA VAL A 60 -3.46 -5.85 15.89
C VAL A 60 -4.18 -5.25 17.10
N ARG A 61 -4.71 -4.03 17.00
CA ARG A 61 -5.49 -3.42 18.09
C ARG A 61 -6.76 -4.22 18.44
N LYS A 62 -7.47 -4.73 17.44
CA LYS A 62 -8.71 -5.49 17.64
C LYS A 62 -8.48 -6.89 18.24
N HIS A 63 -7.33 -7.51 17.96
CA HIS A 63 -7.09 -8.92 18.27
C HIS A 63 -5.96 -9.18 19.28
N ALA A 64 -5.06 -8.22 19.53
CA ALA A 64 -3.90 -8.41 20.40
C ALA A 64 -4.11 -7.89 21.83
N LEU A 65 -5.26 -7.30 22.15
CA LEU A 65 -5.59 -6.90 23.52
C LEU A 65 -6.81 -7.71 23.99
N PRO A 66 -6.68 -8.64 24.95
CA PRO A 66 -7.82 -8.97 25.79
C PRO A 66 -8.27 -7.67 26.48
N ALA A 67 -9.57 -7.41 26.47
CA ALA A 67 -10.15 -6.33 27.28
C ALA A 67 -9.82 -6.53 28.76
#